data_AF-A0A1A8CLW5-F1
#
_entry.id   AF-A0A1A8CLW5-F1
#
_cell.length_a   1.000
_cell.length_b   1.000
_cell.length_c   1.000
_cell.angle_alpha   90.00
_cell.angle_beta   90.00
_cell.angle_gamma   90.00
#
_symmetry.space_group_name_H-M   'P 1'
#
loop_
_entity.id
_entity.type
_entity.pdbx_description
1 polymer ?
#
loop_
_entity_poly.entity_id
_entity_poly.type
_entity_poly.pdbx_seq_one_letter_code
_entity_poly.pdbx_strand_id
1 'polypeptide(L)'
;MFTTPSGFSPHLACAEPGEDEEAPQEGPGPGACLADGPPITSASLDTLIQNLVPTADYYPEKAYVFTFLLSARLFIPPPELLSRVCELCIKQQQLDQSPLDTAKVRKFGPKILQLLTEWTETFPTDFRDETMVGHLKDFIHRIAPCDEAYWKTMNQMLQKLSQRLALMSKGEESIVKVSLNASSISDKLVAFKTKPPPIQKDILSICNDPYTLAQQLTHVELEHLSRIGPEEFVQAFVQKDPLDGTQPCFSDQKKKTSNLEAYVRWFNRLCYLVATEICMPAKKKQRAQ
;
A
#
# COMPACT_ATOMS: atom_id res chain seq x y z
N MET A 1 -1.38 43.67 18.68
CA MET A 1 -0.97 44.61 17.62
C MET A 1 0.47 44.32 17.25
N PHE A 2 0.72 43.57 16.18
CA PHE A 2 1.90 43.69 15.34
C PHE A 2 1.52 43.17 13.96
N THR A 3 1.92 43.94 12.97
CA THR A 3 1.39 44.05 11.62
C THR A 3 1.97 43.02 10.66
N THR A 4 1.14 42.52 9.76
CA THR A 4 1.53 41.83 8.53
C THR A 4 2.25 42.77 7.55
N PRO A 5 3.11 42.26 6.67
CA PRO A 5 3.28 42.85 5.35
C PRO A 5 2.72 41.90 4.28
N SER A 6 1.65 42.35 3.66
CA SER A 6 1.16 41.94 2.35
C SER A 6 1.94 42.68 1.26
N GLY A 7 2.23 41.99 0.16
CA GLY A 7 2.46 42.62 -1.15
C GLY A 7 3.63 42.01 -1.90
N PHE A 8 3.36 41.28 -2.98
CA PHE A 8 3.74 41.68 -4.34
C PHE A 8 2.99 40.79 -5.35
N SER A 9 2.40 41.44 -6.35
CA SER A 9 1.55 40.89 -7.43
C SER A 9 2.38 40.25 -8.56
N PRO A 10 1.74 39.44 -9.44
CA PRO A 10 2.42 38.70 -10.50
C PRO A 10 2.63 39.59 -11.74
N HIS A 11 3.82 39.55 -12.33
CA HIS A 11 4.03 40.10 -13.67
C HIS A 11 3.94 38.96 -14.67
N LEU A 12 2.82 38.92 -15.41
CA LEU A 12 2.76 38.27 -16.71
C LEU A 12 3.76 38.98 -17.64
N ALA A 13 4.56 38.20 -18.36
CA ALA A 13 5.21 38.64 -19.58
C ALA A 13 4.83 37.67 -20.69
N CYS A 14 3.93 38.14 -21.56
CA CYS A 14 3.70 37.55 -22.88
C CYS A 14 4.92 37.79 -23.76
N ALA A 15 5.36 36.77 -24.49
CA ALA A 15 6.20 36.92 -25.66
C ALA A 15 5.60 36.07 -26.80
N GLU A 16 5.36 36.73 -27.92
CA GLU A 16 4.79 36.24 -29.18
C GLU A 16 5.81 35.43 -30.03
N PRO A 17 5.39 34.73 -31.10
CA PRO A 17 6.10 33.60 -31.69
C PRO A 17 6.95 33.92 -32.93
N GLY A 18 7.97 33.09 -33.17
CA GLY A 18 8.78 32.97 -34.41
C GLY A 18 9.98 32.08 -34.10
N GLU A 19 10.53 31.22 -34.96
CA GLU A 19 10.32 30.78 -36.34
C GLU A 19 10.88 29.34 -36.39
N ASP A 20 10.48 28.58 -37.41
CA ASP A 20 10.85 27.18 -37.66
C ASP A 20 12.37 26.91 -37.68
N GLU A 21 12.81 25.85 -36.99
CA GLU A 21 14.02 25.10 -37.36
C GLU A 21 13.84 23.60 -37.11
N GLU A 22 14.16 22.82 -38.14
CA GLU A 22 13.88 21.39 -38.30
C GLU A 22 15.11 20.54 -37.93
N ALA A 23 14.84 19.34 -37.38
CA ALA A 23 15.66 18.11 -37.31
C ALA A 23 16.67 17.92 -36.14
N PRO A 24 17.06 16.66 -35.80
CA PRO A 24 16.55 15.34 -36.23
C PRO A 24 16.09 14.41 -35.08
N GLN A 25 15.27 13.42 -35.45
CA GLN A 25 14.94 12.24 -34.65
C GLN A 25 16.20 11.41 -34.33
N GLU A 26 16.52 11.25 -33.05
CA GLU A 26 17.28 10.09 -32.55
C GLU A 26 16.46 9.42 -31.44
N GLY A 27 16.01 8.19 -31.71
CA GLY A 27 15.33 7.37 -30.71
C GLY A 27 16.33 6.89 -29.64
N PRO A 28 15.93 6.75 -28.36
CA PRO A 28 16.83 6.17 -27.37
C PRO A 28 16.93 4.66 -27.61
N GLY A 29 18.10 4.20 -28.03
CA GLY A 29 18.46 2.78 -28.03
C GLY A 29 18.46 2.20 -26.60
N PRO A 30 18.33 0.86 -26.46
CA PRO A 30 18.20 0.22 -25.15
C PRO A 30 19.57 0.11 -24.49
N GLY A 31 19.83 0.90 -23.44
CA GLY A 31 20.99 0.68 -22.58
C GLY A 31 21.70 1.90 -21.99
N ALA A 32 21.01 3.01 -21.72
CA ALA A 32 21.62 4.05 -20.89
C ALA A 32 21.59 3.62 -19.41
N CYS A 33 22.73 3.18 -18.89
CA CYS A 33 22.95 2.95 -17.46
C CYS A 33 22.87 4.30 -16.71
N LEU A 34 21.68 4.66 -16.24
CA LEU A 34 21.40 5.89 -15.47
C LEU A 34 21.69 5.71 -13.97
N ALA A 35 22.84 5.16 -13.61
CA ALA A 35 23.21 4.97 -12.20
C ALA A 35 23.76 6.25 -11.52
N ASP A 36 24.01 7.32 -12.28
CA ASP A 36 24.65 8.56 -11.78
C ASP A 36 23.94 9.85 -12.25
N GLY A 37 22.67 9.73 -12.64
CA GLY A 37 21.86 10.88 -13.09
C GLY A 37 21.26 11.68 -11.93
N PRO A 38 20.90 12.96 -12.14
CA PRO A 38 20.11 13.70 -11.16
C PRO A 38 18.79 12.98 -10.86
N PRO A 39 18.18 13.22 -9.67
CA PRO A 39 16.93 12.58 -9.29
C PRO A 39 15.86 12.73 -10.38
N ILE A 40 15.16 11.65 -10.70
CA ILE A 40 14.09 11.65 -11.71
C ILE A 40 13.03 12.64 -11.27
N THR A 41 12.93 13.77 -11.98
CA THR A 41 11.93 14.81 -11.69
C THR A 41 10.61 14.51 -12.40
N SER A 42 10.67 14.02 -13.64
CA SER A 42 9.51 13.53 -14.39
C SER A 42 9.96 12.56 -15.48
N ALA A 43 9.11 11.59 -15.82
CA ALA A 43 9.32 10.67 -16.93
C ALA A 43 7.97 10.05 -17.34
N SER A 44 7.92 9.45 -18.53
CA SER A 44 6.76 8.66 -18.94
C SER A 44 6.59 7.43 -18.03
N LEU A 45 5.36 6.91 -17.92
CA LEU A 45 5.12 5.69 -17.16
C LEU A 45 5.98 4.53 -17.67
N ASP A 46 6.11 4.37 -18.98
CA ASP A 46 6.92 3.31 -19.58
C ASP A 46 8.40 3.44 -19.21
N THR A 47 8.95 4.66 -19.18
CA THR A 47 10.31 4.93 -18.70
C THR A 47 10.47 4.57 -17.22
N LEU A 48 9.49 4.91 -16.39
CA LEU A 48 9.53 4.58 -14.96
C LEU A 48 9.45 3.06 -14.71
N ILE A 49 8.63 2.35 -15.49
CA ILE A 49 8.56 0.88 -15.44
C ILE A 49 9.88 0.29 -15.93
N GLN A 50 10.46 0.81 -17.01
CA GLN A 50 11.76 0.36 -17.51
C GLN A 50 12.86 0.50 -16.44
N ASN A 51 12.86 1.60 -15.69
CA ASN A 51 13.79 1.82 -14.58
C ASN A 51 13.53 0.89 -13.38
N LEU A 52 12.32 0.35 -13.22
CA LEU A 52 12.03 -0.66 -12.20
C LEU A 52 12.62 -2.03 -12.57
N VAL A 53 12.70 -2.36 -13.86
CA VAL A 53 13.07 -3.69 -14.33
C VAL A 53 14.60 -3.90 -14.23
N PRO A 54 15.09 -4.88 -13.46
CA PRO A 54 16.51 -5.16 -13.38
C PRO A 54 17.06 -5.78 -14.68
N THR A 55 18.35 -5.59 -14.94
CA THR A 55 19.07 -6.22 -16.04
C THR A 55 20.29 -6.99 -15.52
N ALA A 56 21.04 -7.67 -16.39
CA ALA A 56 22.27 -8.37 -15.98
C ALA A 56 23.26 -7.48 -15.20
N ASP A 57 23.30 -6.17 -15.50
CA ASP A 57 24.27 -5.23 -14.94
C ASP A 57 23.64 -4.10 -14.11
N TYR A 58 22.30 -4.00 -14.07
CA TYR A 58 21.56 -2.99 -13.33
C TYR A 58 20.58 -3.58 -12.30
N TYR A 59 20.44 -2.93 -11.15
CA TYR A 59 19.33 -3.12 -10.21
C TYR A 59 18.88 -1.73 -9.72
N PRO A 60 17.58 -1.43 -9.67
CA PRO A 60 17.08 -0.15 -9.18
C PRO A 60 17.43 0.09 -7.71
N GLU A 61 17.63 1.35 -7.34
CA GLU A 61 17.82 1.70 -5.93
C GLU A 61 16.60 1.30 -5.09
N LYS A 62 16.84 0.83 -3.86
CA LYS A 62 15.76 0.41 -2.94
C LYS A 62 14.71 1.50 -2.70
N ALA A 63 15.16 2.75 -2.58
CA ALA A 63 14.28 3.90 -2.40
C ALA A 63 13.37 4.11 -3.64
N TYR A 64 13.91 3.90 -4.84
CA TYR A 64 13.13 3.96 -6.08
C TYR A 64 12.12 2.82 -6.16
N VAL A 65 12.53 1.56 -5.88
CA VAL A 65 11.62 0.40 -5.86
C VAL A 65 10.44 0.66 -4.94
N PHE A 66 10.70 1.07 -3.69
CA PHE A 66 9.64 1.39 -2.73
C PHE A 66 8.74 2.52 -3.22
N THR A 67 9.31 3.66 -3.61
CA THR A 67 8.57 4.87 -3.98
C THR A 67 7.73 4.66 -5.23
N PHE A 68 8.31 4.02 -6.24
CA PHE A 68 7.62 3.74 -7.50
C PHE A 68 6.52 2.71 -7.29
N LEU A 69 6.78 1.57 -6.63
CA LEU A 69 5.72 0.60 -6.35
C LEU A 69 4.59 1.21 -5.51
N LEU A 70 4.92 2.04 -4.51
CA LEU A 70 3.94 2.78 -3.71
C LEU A 70 3.03 3.65 -4.59
N SER A 71 3.65 4.50 -5.40
CA SER A 71 2.99 5.59 -6.13
C SER A 71 2.44 5.18 -7.49
N ALA A 72 2.94 4.11 -8.09
CA ALA A 72 2.48 3.60 -9.40
C ALA A 72 0.99 3.26 -9.38
N ARG A 73 0.43 2.91 -8.21
CA ARG A 73 -1.01 2.68 -8.01
C ARG A 73 -1.90 3.87 -8.38
N LEU A 74 -1.33 5.08 -8.48
CA LEU A 74 -2.02 6.28 -8.96
C LEU A 74 -2.19 6.27 -10.48
N PHE A 75 -1.34 5.55 -11.20
CA PHE A 75 -1.22 5.61 -12.66
C PHE A 75 -1.53 4.27 -13.35
N ILE A 76 -1.30 3.15 -12.67
CA ILE A 76 -1.44 1.79 -13.21
C ILE A 76 -1.82 0.79 -12.08
N PRO A 77 -2.77 -0.14 -12.31
CA PRO A 77 -3.08 -1.17 -11.33
C PRO A 77 -1.89 -2.12 -11.11
N PRO A 78 -1.68 -2.63 -9.88
CA PRO A 78 -0.64 -3.64 -9.61
C PRO A 78 -0.59 -4.83 -10.58
N PRO A 79 -1.72 -5.50 -10.95
CA PRO A 79 -1.67 -6.62 -11.90
C PRO A 79 -1.18 -6.21 -13.29
N GLU A 80 -1.63 -5.06 -13.78
CA GLU A 80 -1.16 -4.54 -15.07
C GLU A 80 0.33 -4.16 -15.01
N LEU A 81 0.76 -3.53 -13.91
CA LEU A 81 2.17 -3.20 -13.69
C LEU A 81 3.05 -4.46 -13.69
N LEU A 82 2.64 -5.51 -12.98
CA LEU A 82 3.39 -6.77 -12.95
C LEU A 82 3.44 -7.42 -14.33
N SER A 83 2.34 -7.39 -15.09
CA SER A 83 2.33 -7.87 -16.48
C SER A 83 3.36 -7.13 -17.33
N ARG A 84 3.39 -5.78 -17.28
CA ARG A 84 4.36 -4.96 -18.04
C ARG A 84 5.81 -5.23 -17.61
N VAL A 85 6.06 -5.39 -16.31
CA VAL A 85 7.38 -5.78 -15.78
C VAL A 85 7.81 -7.12 -16.36
N CYS A 86 6.94 -8.14 -16.30
CA CYS A 86 7.22 -9.47 -16.86
C CYS A 86 7.49 -9.41 -18.37
N GLU A 87 6.69 -8.66 -19.14
CA GLU A 87 6.88 -8.48 -20.58
C GLU A 87 8.22 -7.80 -20.91
N LEU A 88 8.59 -6.76 -20.16
CA LEU A 88 9.88 -6.10 -20.33
C LEU A 88 11.04 -7.04 -19.99
N CYS A 89 10.93 -7.85 -18.94
CA CYS A 89 11.91 -8.89 -18.64
C CYS A 89 12.06 -9.87 -19.81
N ILE A 90 10.95 -10.33 -20.39
CA ILE A 90 10.96 -11.25 -21.54
C ILE A 90 11.68 -10.61 -22.73
N LYS A 91 11.32 -9.38 -23.09
CA LYS A 91 11.90 -8.65 -24.23
C LYS A 91 13.40 -8.37 -24.02
N GLN A 92 13.78 -7.82 -22.87
CA GLN A 92 15.16 -7.42 -22.59
C GLN A 92 16.10 -8.61 -22.43
N GLN A 93 15.61 -9.72 -21.86
CA GLN A 93 16.42 -10.91 -21.60
C GLN A 93 16.23 -11.99 -22.66
N GLN A 94 15.44 -11.73 -23.72
CA GLN A 94 15.18 -12.66 -24.83
C GLN A 94 14.65 -14.02 -24.34
N LEU A 95 13.74 -14.00 -23.36
CA LEU A 95 13.23 -15.21 -22.68
C LEU A 95 12.25 -16.02 -23.53
N ASP A 96 11.89 -15.52 -24.71
CA ASP A 96 11.04 -16.16 -25.72
C ASP A 96 11.85 -16.95 -26.77
N GLN A 97 13.17 -16.83 -26.78
CA GLN A 97 14.03 -17.55 -27.72
C GLN A 97 14.19 -19.03 -27.35
N SER A 98 14.31 -19.86 -28.38
CA SER A 98 14.64 -21.28 -28.26
C SER A 98 15.87 -21.61 -29.13
N PRO A 99 17.00 -22.06 -28.56
CA PRO A 99 17.24 -22.30 -27.13
C PRO A 99 17.44 -21.01 -26.32
N LEU A 100 17.11 -21.08 -25.02
CA LEU A 100 17.26 -19.96 -24.10
C LEU A 100 18.72 -19.79 -23.65
N ASP A 101 19.21 -18.55 -23.60
CA ASP A 101 20.55 -18.22 -23.11
C ASP A 101 20.63 -18.34 -21.58
N THR A 102 21.01 -19.53 -21.11
CA THR A 102 21.12 -19.85 -19.67
C THR A 102 22.13 -18.97 -18.93
N ALA A 103 23.16 -18.45 -19.61
CA ALA A 103 24.16 -17.60 -18.98
C ALA A 103 23.60 -16.20 -18.67
N LYS A 104 22.80 -15.63 -19.59
CA LYS A 104 22.06 -14.38 -19.34
C LYS A 104 21.06 -14.55 -18.20
N VAL A 105 20.26 -15.62 -18.23
CA VAL A 105 19.26 -15.88 -17.19
C VAL A 105 19.90 -16.04 -15.81
N ARG A 106 21.10 -16.65 -15.71
CA ARG A 106 21.80 -16.77 -14.43
C ARG A 106 22.25 -15.43 -13.84
N LYS A 107 22.56 -14.43 -14.67
CA LYS A 107 22.93 -13.08 -14.19
C LYS A 107 21.71 -12.24 -13.80
N PHE A 108 20.63 -12.36 -14.57
CA PHE A 108 19.39 -11.60 -14.37
C PHE A 108 18.48 -12.20 -13.29
N GLY A 109 18.39 -13.53 -13.21
CA GLY A 109 17.50 -14.29 -12.34
C GLY A 109 17.52 -13.87 -10.87
N PRO A 110 18.69 -13.75 -10.21
CA PRO A 110 18.78 -13.29 -8.83
C PRO A 110 18.17 -11.91 -8.60
N LYS A 111 18.30 -11.00 -9.57
CA LYS A 111 17.83 -9.63 -9.47
C LYS A 111 16.32 -9.52 -9.64
N ILE A 112 15.74 -10.24 -10.60
CA ILE A 112 14.26 -10.27 -10.70
C ILE A 112 13.65 -10.98 -9.50
N LEU A 113 14.27 -12.05 -8.99
CA LEU A 113 13.84 -12.68 -7.73
C LEU A 113 13.89 -11.67 -6.58
N GLN A 114 14.94 -10.86 -6.49
CA GLN A 114 15.04 -9.81 -5.47
C GLN A 114 13.90 -8.80 -5.60
N LEU A 115 13.63 -8.26 -6.79
CA LEU A 115 12.54 -7.31 -7.01
C LEU A 115 11.17 -7.90 -6.62
N LEU A 116 10.88 -9.13 -7.05
CA LEU A 116 9.62 -9.81 -6.73
C LEU A 116 9.51 -10.10 -5.22
N THR A 117 10.62 -10.44 -4.56
CA THR A 117 10.66 -10.62 -3.11
C THR A 117 10.39 -9.30 -2.39
N GLU A 118 11.06 -8.21 -2.79
CA GLU A 118 10.84 -6.87 -2.23
C GLU A 118 9.38 -6.42 -2.40
N TRP A 119 8.76 -6.67 -3.57
CA TRP A 119 7.34 -6.35 -3.78
C TRP A 119 6.42 -7.18 -2.88
N THR A 120 6.59 -8.51 -2.85
CA THR A 120 5.76 -9.41 -2.02
C THR A 120 5.92 -9.17 -0.52
N GLU A 121 7.08 -8.70 -0.07
CA GLU A 121 7.33 -8.36 1.33
C GLU A 121 6.79 -6.97 1.72
N THR A 122 6.91 -6.00 0.82
CA THR A 122 6.51 -4.60 1.07
C THR A 122 5.01 -4.40 0.90
N PHE A 123 4.41 -4.99 -0.14
CA PHE A 123 3.00 -4.83 -0.50
C PHE A 123 2.30 -6.17 -0.68
N PRO A 124 2.23 -7.01 0.37
CA PRO A 124 1.60 -8.33 0.28
C PRO A 124 0.13 -8.26 -0.14
N THR A 125 -0.56 -7.16 0.16
CA THR A 125 -1.98 -6.91 -0.15
C THR A 125 -2.28 -6.93 -1.64
N ASP A 126 -1.33 -6.54 -2.51
CA ASP A 126 -1.51 -6.59 -3.96
C ASP A 126 -1.76 -8.03 -4.44
N PHE A 127 -1.15 -9.02 -3.78
CA PHE A 127 -1.22 -10.43 -4.13
C PHE A 127 -2.44 -11.16 -3.57
N ARG A 128 -3.41 -10.43 -2.98
CA ARG A 128 -4.77 -10.96 -2.78
C ARG A 128 -5.49 -11.15 -4.12
N ASP A 129 -5.05 -10.44 -5.14
CA ASP A 129 -5.54 -10.61 -6.49
C ASP A 129 -4.92 -11.86 -7.13
N GLU A 130 -5.75 -12.82 -7.51
CA GLU A 130 -5.30 -14.06 -8.16
C GLU A 130 -4.57 -13.79 -9.49
N THR A 131 -4.86 -12.67 -10.17
CA THR A 131 -4.16 -12.29 -11.40
C THR A 131 -2.68 -11.97 -11.13
N MET A 132 -2.37 -11.30 -10.00
CA MET A 132 -0.98 -11.06 -9.57
C MET A 132 -0.23 -12.37 -9.34
N VAL A 133 -0.88 -13.32 -8.64
CA VAL A 133 -0.32 -14.65 -8.37
C VAL A 133 -0.14 -15.45 -9.67
N GLY A 134 -1.07 -15.31 -10.62
CA GLY A 134 -1.00 -15.89 -11.96
C GLY A 134 0.24 -15.41 -12.72
N HIS A 135 0.45 -14.09 -12.82
CA HIS A 135 1.62 -13.51 -13.48
C HIS A 135 2.95 -13.98 -12.86
N LEU A 136 3.03 -14.06 -11.53
CA LEU A 136 4.19 -14.65 -10.87
C LEU A 136 4.41 -16.10 -11.32
N LYS A 137 3.39 -16.95 -11.22
CA LYS A 137 3.51 -18.37 -11.60
C LYS A 137 3.96 -18.52 -13.05
N ASP A 138 3.35 -17.79 -13.98
CA ASP A 138 3.67 -17.85 -15.40
C ASP A 138 5.13 -17.45 -15.67
N PHE A 139 5.58 -16.37 -15.03
CA PHE A 139 6.96 -15.92 -15.14
C PHE A 139 7.95 -16.95 -14.59
N ILE A 140 7.65 -17.50 -13.41
CA ILE A 140 8.51 -18.51 -12.76
C ILE A 140 8.58 -19.78 -13.65
N HIS A 141 7.48 -20.26 -14.23
CA HIS A 141 7.49 -21.42 -15.14
C HIS A 141 8.36 -21.18 -16.39
N ARG A 142 8.38 -19.95 -16.91
CA ARG A 142 9.16 -19.60 -18.10
C ARG A 142 10.67 -19.69 -17.86
N ILE A 143 11.15 -19.32 -16.68
CA ILE A 143 12.59 -19.32 -16.34
C ILE A 143 13.04 -20.57 -15.58
N ALA A 144 12.11 -21.42 -15.15
CA ALA A 144 12.40 -22.68 -14.46
C ALA A 144 13.42 -23.60 -15.17
N PRO A 145 13.43 -23.74 -16.51
CA PRO A 145 14.36 -24.62 -17.20
C PRO A 145 15.84 -24.19 -17.12
N CYS A 146 16.13 -22.96 -16.69
CA CYS A 146 17.50 -22.43 -16.69
C CYS A 146 18.32 -22.83 -15.46
N ASP A 147 17.67 -22.96 -14.30
CA ASP A 147 18.33 -23.26 -13.03
C ASP A 147 17.33 -23.76 -11.98
N GLU A 148 17.51 -25.00 -11.54
CA GLU A 148 16.64 -25.66 -10.56
C GLU A 148 16.70 -24.99 -9.17
N ALA A 149 17.84 -24.41 -8.78
CA ALA A 149 18.00 -23.77 -7.48
C ALA A 149 17.24 -22.44 -7.41
N TYR A 150 17.23 -21.66 -8.50
CA TYR A 150 16.45 -20.41 -8.57
C TYR A 150 14.95 -20.69 -8.56
N TRP A 151 14.50 -21.69 -9.32
CA TRP A 151 13.11 -22.14 -9.30
C TRP A 151 12.65 -22.51 -7.89
N LYS A 152 13.44 -23.31 -7.15
CA LYS A 152 13.13 -23.68 -5.77
C LYS A 152 12.97 -22.45 -4.87
N THR A 153 13.84 -21.46 -5.03
CA THR A 153 13.80 -20.23 -4.23
C THR A 153 12.55 -19.38 -4.54
N MET A 154 12.20 -19.23 -5.82
CA MET A 154 10.97 -18.53 -6.22
C MET A 154 9.70 -19.22 -5.70
N ASN A 155 9.66 -20.56 -5.72
CA ASN A 155 8.54 -21.30 -5.14
C ASN A 155 8.45 -21.11 -3.63
N GLN A 156 9.59 -21.13 -2.92
CA GLN A 156 9.62 -20.83 -1.49
C GLN A 156 9.08 -19.43 -1.18
N MET A 157 9.44 -18.42 -1.99
CA MET A 157 8.89 -17.07 -1.88
C MET A 157 7.36 -17.07 -2.06
N LEU A 158 6.84 -17.76 -3.08
CA LEU A 158 5.40 -17.87 -3.31
C LEU A 158 4.65 -18.57 -2.16
N GLN A 159 5.27 -19.61 -1.57
CA GLN A 159 4.72 -20.30 -0.39
C GLN A 159 4.70 -19.38 0.85
N LYS A 160 5.78 -18.63 1.09
CA LYS A 160 5.83 -17.64 2.19
C LYS A 160 4.76 -16.57 2.02
N LEU A 161 4.58 -16.06 0.80
CA LEU A 161 3.52 -15.10 0.47
C LEU A 161 2.13 -15.68 0.78
N SER A 162 1.87 -16.91 0.33
CA SER A 162 0.58 -17.59 0.56
C SER A 162 0.29 -17.75 2.06
N GLN A 163 1.30 -18.15 2.85
CA GLN A 163 1.17 -18.24 4.31
C GLN A 163 0.90 -16.88 4.95
N ARG A 164 1.59 -15.83 4.51
CA ARG A 164 1.38 -14.45 4.99
C ARG A 164 -0.04 -13.96 4.69
N LEU A 165 -0.53 -14.18 3.47
CA LEU A 165 -1.89 -13.83 3.06
C LEU A 165 -2.95 -14.55 3.92
N ALA A 166 -2.75 -15.84 4.19
CA ALA A 166 -3.64 -16.61 5.06
C ALA A 166 -3.67 -16.08 6.50
N LEU A 167 -2.50 -15.72 7.06
CA LEU A 167 -2.39 -15.10 8.39
C LEU A 167 -3.11 -13.74 8.44
N MET A 168 -2.98 -12.92 7.39
CA MET A 168 -3.68 -11.64 7.27
C MET A 168 -5.20 -11.84 7.26
N SER A 169 -5.70 -12.77 6.42
CA SER A 169 -7.13 -13.09 6.35
C SER A 169 -7.70 -13.54 7.70
N LYS A 170 -6.97 -14.41 8.41
CA LYS A 170 -7.37 -14.87 9.76
C LYS A 170 -7.42 -13.72 10.77
N GLY A 171 -6.48 -12.78 10.69
CA GLY A 171 -6.46 -11.57 11.52
C GLY A 171 -7.69 -10.70 11.30
N GLU A 172 -8.06 -10.48 10.04
CA GLU A 172 -9.24 -9.71 9.65
C GLU A 172 -10.55 -10.34 10.14
N GLU A 173 -10.70 -11.66 10.02
CA GLU A 173 -11.87 -12.38 10.54
C GLU A 173 -12.04 -12.20 12.06
N SER A 174 -10.94 -12.19 12.82
CA SER A 174 -10.96 -11.96 14.26
C SER A 174 -11.50 -10.56 14.60
N ILE A 175 -11.02 -9.53 13.89
CA ILE A 175 -11.47 -8.15 14.05
C ILE A 175 -12.96 -8.03 13.70
N VAL A 176 -13.40 -8.63 12.60
CA VAL A 176 -14.80 -8.60 12.17
C VAL A 176 -15.69 -9.25 13.23
N LYS A 177 -15.30 -10.40 13.80
CA LYS A 177 -16.04 -11.05 14.90
C LYS A 177 -16.19 -10.13 16.12
N VAL A 178 -15.12 -9.46 16.54
CA VAL A 178 -15.17 -8.49 17.65
C VAL A 178 -16.09 -7.31 17.32
N SER A 179 -16.05 -6.80 16.09
CA SER A 179 -16.87 -5.68 15.64
C SER A 179 -18.36 -6.04 15.55
N LEU A 180 -18.69 -7.24 15.06
CA LEU A 180 -20.06 -7.76 15.02
C LEU A 180 -20.63 -7.96 16.43
N ASN A 181 -19.84 -8.53 17.34
CA ASN A 181 -20.22 -8.66 18.75
C ASN A 181 -20.53 -7.30 19.38
N ALA A 182 -19.68 -6.29 19.14
CA ALA A 182 -19.89 -4.94 19.65
C ALA A 182 -21.16 -4.28 19.08
N SER A 183 -21.40 -4.42 17.78
CA SER A 183 -22.59 -3.86 17.10
C SER A 183 -23.88 -4.49 17.64
N SER A 184 -23.88 -5.82 17.84
CA SER A 184 -25.02 -6.54 18.42
C SER A 184 -25.38 -6.10 19.85
N ILE A 185 -24.40 -5.62 20.63
CA ILE A 185 -24.61 -5.07 21.97
C ILE A 185 -25.20 -3.66 21.88
N SER A 186 -24.74 -2.85 20.92
CA SER A 186 -25.25 -1.49 20.68
C SER A 186 -26.72 -1.51 20.23
N ASP A 187 -27.09 -2.38 19.28
CA ASP A 187 -28.48 -2.51 18.80
C ASP A 187 -29.44 -2.93 19.92
N LYS A 188 -29.00 -3.82 20.81
CA LYS A 188 -29.76 -4.20 22.00
C LYS A 188 -29.95 -3.02 22.95
N LEU A 189 -28.98 -2.10 23.05
CA LEU A 189 -29.03 -0.94 23.93
C LEU A 189 -30.00 0.14 23.43
N VAL A 190 -30.12 0.32 22.11
CA VAL A 190 -31.06 1.28 21.48
C VAL A 190 -32.53 0.89 21.70
N ALA A 191 -32.82 -0.40 21.85
CA ALA A 191 -34.18 -0.91 22.10
C ALA A 191 -34.72 -0.65 23.52
N PHE A 192 -33.87 -0.30 24.50
CA PHE A 192 -34.28 -0.08 25.90
C PHE A 192 -34.35 1.42 26.27
N LYS A 193 -35.28 2.14 25.65
CA LYS A 193 -35.75 3.42 26.21
C LYS A 193 -36.77 3.15 27.30
N THR A 194 -36.34 2.99 28.57
CA THR A 194 -37.10 3.39 29.78
C THR A 194 -36.43 3.07 31.13
N LYS A 195 -35.36 2.27 31.20
CA LYS A 195 -34.53 2.12 32.43
C LYS A 195 -33.06 1.87 32.06
N PRO A 196 -32.07 2.46 32.75
CA PRO A 196 -30.66 2.17 32.50
C PRO A 196 -30.40 0.68 32.81
N PRO A 197 -29.91 -0.11 31.85
CA PRO A 197 -29.69 -1.53 32.08
C PRO A 197 -28.57 -1.76 33.10
N PRO A 198 -28.69 -2.76 33.99
CA PRO A 198 -27.72 -3.04 35.07
C PRO A 198 -26.38 -3.64 34.61
N ILE A 199 -26.00 -3.51 33.32
CA ILE A 199 -24.91 -4.28 32.68
C ILE A 199 -23.68 -3.42 32.35
N GLN A 200 -23.63 -2.14 32.71
CA GLN A 200 -22.37 -1.40 32.63
C GLN A 200 -21.44 -1.82 33.76
N LYS A 201 -20.57 -2.78 33.48
CA LYS A 201 -19.36 -3.00 34.27
C LYS A 201 -18.52 -1.73 34.18
N ASP A 202 -18.37 -1.04 35.29
CA ASP A 202 -17.41 0.06 35.47
C ASP A 202 -16.04 -0.37 34.93
N ILE A 203 -15.34 0.49 34.19
CA ILE A 203 -14.01 0.18 33.65
C ILE A 203 -13.03 -0.26 34.76
N LEU A 204 -13.18 0.29 35.97
CA LEU A 204 -12.41 -0.10 37.14
C LEU A 204 -12.72 -1.55 37.55
N SER A 205 -13.97 -1.99 37.42
CA SER A 205 -14.35 -3.39 37.66
C SER A 205 -13.74 -4.38 36.66
N ILE A 206 -13.32 -3.90 35.48
CA ILE A 206 -12.62 -4.69 34.45
C ILE A 206 -11.12 -4.69 34.73
N CYS A 207 -10.55 -3.52 35.00
CA CYS A 207 -9.14 -3.34 35.33
C CYS A 207 -8.99 -2.20 36.34
N ASN A 208 -8.65 -2.55 37.58
CA ASN A 208 -8.43 -1.57 38.65
C ASN A 208 -7.03 -0.91 38.60
N ASP A 209 -6.13 -1.42 37.75
CA ASP A 209 -4.80 -0.83 37.57
C ASP A 209 -4.76 0.00 36.27
N PRO A 210 -4.73 1.34 36.36
CA PRO A 210 -4.70 2.20 35.18
C PRO A 210 -3.45 1.99 34.32
N TYR A 211 -2.32 1.55 34.92
CA TYR A 211 -1.11 1.26 34.17
C TYR A 211 -1.30 0.04 33.27
N THR A 212 -1.80 -1.07 33.83
CA THR A 212 -2.13 -2.27 33.06
C THR A 212 -3.16 -1.97 31.97
N LEU A 213 -4.21 -1.19 32.26
CA LEU A 213 -5.21 -0.83 31.26
C LEU A 213 -4.60 -0.05 30.09
N ALA A 214 -3.77 0.96 30.37
CA ALA A 214 -3.08 1.73 29.34
C ALA A 214 -2.15 0.85 28.49
N GLN A 215 -1.42 -0.07 29.13
CA GLN A 215 -0.55 -1.02 28.43
C GLN A 215 -1.37 -1.92 27.48
N GLN A 216 -2.50 -2.46 27.92
CA GLN A 216 -3.34 -3.31 27.08
C GLN A 216 -3.95 -2.54 25.90
N LEU A 217 -4.43 -1.32 26.13
CA LEU A 217 -4.92 -0.45 25.04
C LEU A 217 -3.83 -0.13 24.02
N THR A 218 -2.61 0.11 24.49
CA THR A 218 -1.43 0.34 23.62
C THR A 218 -1.14 -0.90 22.76
N HIS A 219 -1.21 -2.10 23.33
CA HIS A 219 -1.02 -3.33 22.56
C HIS A 219 -2.06 -3.49 21.46
N VAL A 220 -3.34 -3.21 21.76
CA VAL A 220 -4.41 -3.24 20.75
C VAL A 220 -4.20 -2.17 19.68
N GLU A 221 -3.77 -0.96 20.08
CA GLU A 221 -3.47 0.13 19.16
C GLU A 221 -2.34 -0.26 18.18
N LEU A 222 -1.24 -0.79 18.70
CA LEU A 222 -0.10 -1.24 17.90
C LEU A 222 -0.47 -2.39 16.97
N GLU A 223 -1.35 -3.31 17.39
CA GLU A 223 -1.89 -4.36 16.52
C GLU A 223 -2.67 -3.76 15.34
N HIS A 224 -3.50 -2.75 15.57
CA HIS A 224 -4.20 -2.05 14.49
C HIS A 224 -3.25 -1.26 13.58
N LEU A 225 -2.30 -0.50 14.14
CA LEU A 225 -1.34 0.29 13.39
C LEU A 225 -0.44 -0.58 12.50
N SER A 226 0.05 -1.71 13.04
CA SER A 226 0.94 -2.62 12.30
C SER A 226 0.31 -3.27 11.06
N ARG A 227 -1.03 -3.25 10.96
CA ARG A 227 -1.77 -3.78 9.82
C ARG A 227 -1.95 -2.77 8.68
N ILE A 228 -1.75 -1.48 8.95
CA ILE A 228 -1.98 -0.43 7.94
C ILE A 228 -0.81 -0.43 6.97
N GLY A 229 -1.09 -0.77 5.72
CA GLY A 229 -0.10 -0.67 4.64
C GLY A 229 0.14 0.79 4.22
N PRO A 230 1.37 1.16 3.81
CA PRO A 230 1.64 2.48 3.22
C PRO A 230 0.74 2.79 2.01
N GLU A 231 0.38 1.76 1.24
CA GLU A 231 -0.55 1.86 0.11
C GLU A 231 -1.96 2.33 0.52
N GLU A 232 -2.40 2.03 1.74
CA GLU A 232 -3.72 2.48 2.24
C GLU A 232 -3.74 3.99 2.43
N PHE A 233 -2.61 4.60 2.82
CA PHE A 233 -2.52 6.05 2.93
C PHE A 233 -2.62 6.70 1.56
N VAL A 234 -1.88 6.21 0.57
CA VAL A 234 -1.97 6.73 -0.80
C VAL A 234 -3.42 6.64 -1.27
N GLN A 235 -4.03 5.45 -1.16
CA GLN A 235 -5.42 5.17 -1.56
C GLN A 235 -6.46 6.05 -0.86
N ALA A 236 -6.27 6.35 0.43
CA ALA A 236 -7.17 7.21 1.20
C ALA A 236 -7.24 8.65 0.66
N PHE A 237 -6.22 9.10 -0.05
CA PHE A 237 -6.10 10.46 -0.57
C PHE A 237 -6.21 10.55 -2.11
N VAL A 238 -6.43 9.44 -2.84
CA VAL A 238 -6.35 9.42 -4.32
C VAL A 238 -7.39 10.29 -5.00
N GLN A 239 -8.60 10.48 -4.47
CA GLN A 239 -9.51 11.53 -4.94
C GLN A 239 -10.76 11.66 -4.07
N LYS A 240 -10.95 12.86 -3.53
CA LYS A 240 -12.16 13.34 -2.85
C LYS A 240 -12.57 14.72 -3.40
N ASP A 241 -12.25 15.03 -4.64
CA ASP A 241 -12.75 16.26 -5.28
C ASP A 241 -13.89 15.92 -6.24
N PRO A 242 -15.16 16.21 -5.87
CA PRO A 242 -16.32 15.98 -6.74
C PRO A 242 -16.38 16.93 -7.94
N LEU A 243 -15.55 17.98 -7.97
CA LEU A 243 -15.55 19.00 -9.04
C LEU A 243 -14.60 18.66 -10.18
N ASP A 244 -13.66 17.73 -9.98
CA ASP A 244 -12.75 17.25 -11.01
C ASP A 244 -13.44 16.11 -11.77
N GLY A 245 -14.05 16.43 -12.91
CA GLY A 245 -14.83 15.49 -13.73
C GLY A 245 -14.01 14.33 -14.33
N THR A 246 -12.70 14.28 -14.08
CA THR A 246 -11.89 13.10 -14.31
C THR A 246 -12.25 12.02 -13.27
N GLN A 247 -12.97 11.00 -13.72
CA GLN A 247 -13.13 9.75 -12.97
C GLN A 247 -11.78 9.34 -12.38
N PRO A 248 -11.72 8.94 -11.09
CA PRO A 248 -10.54 8.29 -10.56
C PRO A 248 -10.18 7.14 -11.50
N CYS A 249 -8.92 7.09 -11.93
CA CYS A 249 -8.42 6.12 -12.91
C CYS A 249 -8.83 4.68 -12.55
N PHE A 250 -9.11 4.41 -11.26
CA PHE A 250 -9.50 3.11 -10.72
C PHE A 250 -10.64 3.20 -9.69
N SER A 251 -11.83 3.67 -10.10
CA SER A 251 -13.02 3.77 -9.23
C SER A 251 -13.52 2.40 -8.70
N ASP A 252 -13.21 1.31 -9.38
CA ASP A 252 -13.66 -0.07 -9.05
C ASP A 252 -12.75 -0.85 -8.10
N GLN A 253 -11.66 -0.24 -7.60
CA GLN A 253 -10.88 -0.83 -6.49
C GLN A 253 -11.68 -0.70 -5.19
N LYS A 254 -12.69 -1.58 -5.04
CA LYS A 254 -13.43 -1.84 -3.80
C LYS A 254 -12.49 -1.78 -2.59
N LYS A 255 -12.63 -0.70 -1.81
CA LYS A 255 -12.27 -0.60 -0.38
C LYS A 255 -10.92 -1.26 -0.03
N LYS A 256 -9.81 -0.66 -0.46
CA LYS A 256 -8.47 -1.10 -0.05
C LYS A 256 -7.93 -0.37 1.20
N THR A 257 -8.72 0.51 1.83
CA THR A 257 -8.38 1.19 3.10
C THR A 257 -8.92 0.48 4.35
N SER A 258 -9.12 -0.84 4.30
CA SER A 258 -9.87 -1.57 5.33
C SER A 258 -9.21 -1.53 6.71
N ASN A 259 -7.88 -1.57 6.78
CA ASN A 259 -7.18 -1.52 8.07
C ASN A 259 -7.13 -0.10 8.60
N LEU A 260 -6.89 0.89 7.72
CA LEU A 260 -6.96 2.30 8.09
C LEU A 260 -8.35 2.66 8.64
N GLU A 261 -9.42 2.25 7.98
CA GLU A 261 -10.79 2.44 8.47
C GLU A 261 -11.05 1.70 9.78
N ALA A 262 -10.47 0.50 9.96
CA ALA A 262 -10.58 -0.24 11.21
C ALA A 262 -9.88 0.48 12.37
N TYR A 263 -8.70 1.06 12.12
CA TYR A 263 -7.99 1.88 13.09
C TYR A 263 -8.81 3.12 13.47
N VAL A 264 -9.36 3.85 12.49
CA VAL A 264 -10.23 5.02 12.74
C VAL A 264 -11.46 4.62 13.57
N ARG A 265 -12.08 3.47 13.27
CA ARG A 265 -13.21 2.93 14.06
C ARG A 265 -12.79 2.61 15.50
N TRP A 266 -11.62 2.01 15.69
CA TRP A 266 -11.08 1.71 17.03
C TRP A 266 -10.82 2.99 17.82
N PHE A 267 -10.16 3.98 17.20
CA PHE A 267 -9.89 5.29 17.80
C PHE A 267 -11.18 5.96 18.27
N ASN A 268 -12.18 6.07 17.38
CA ASN A 268 -13.47 6.66 17.71
C ASN A 268 -14.17 5.90 18.85
N ARG A 269 -14.13 4.57 18.82
CA ARG A 269 -14.71 3.73 19.89
C ARG A 269 -14.06 4.00 21.24
N LEU A 270 -12.75 4.17 21.29
CA LEU A 270 -12.04 4.50 22.53
C LEU A 270 -12.41 5.90 23.02
N CYS A 271 -12.48 6.90 22.13
CA CYS A 271 -12.95 8.24 22.50
C CYS A 271 -14.38 8.23 23.08
N TYR A 272 -15.29 7.48 22.46
CA TYR A 272 -16.67 7.35 22.96
C TYR A 272 -16.74 6.59 24.27
N LEU A 273 -15.88 5.59 24.50
CA LEU A 273 -15.77 4.90 25.79
C LEU A 273 -15.42 5.90 26.90
N VAL A 274 -14.37 6.69 26.71
CA VAL A 274 -13.94 7.71 27.70
C VAL A 274 -15.05 8.72 27.96
N ALA A 275 -15.67 9.25 26.91
CA ALA A 275 -16.79 10.18 27.05
C ALA A 275 -17.97 9.55 27.82
N THR A 276 -18.27 8.28 27.58
CA THR A 276 -19.34 7.53 28.26
C THR A 276 -19.03 7.34 29.75
N GLU A 277 -17.82 6.89 30.09
CA GLU A 277 -17.40 6.69 31.49
C GLU A 277 -17.41 8.00 32.28
N ILE A 278 -17.08 9.13 31.65
CA ILE A 278 -17.15 10.45 32.30
C ILE A 278 -18.60 10.92 32.45
N CYS A 279 -19.44 10.76 31.42
CA CYS A 279 -20.77 11.38 31.39
C CYS A 279 -21.86 10.56 32.10
N MET A 280 -21.72 9.25 32.18
CA MET A 280 -22.75 8.35 32.75
C MET A 280 -22.89 8.43 34.29
N PRO A 281 -21.82 8.57 35.10
CA PRO A 281 -21.97 8.64 36.56
C PRO A 281 -22.71 9.91 37.00
N ALA A 282 -23.83 9.72 37.71
CA ALA A 282 -24.66 10.84 38.18
C ALA A 282 -23.94 11.73 39.22
N LYS A 283 -23.06 11.14 40.05
CA LYS A 283 -22.39 11.85 41.15
C LYS A 283 -21.09 12.50 40.68
N LYS A 284 -20.94 13.81 40.96
CA LYS A 284 -19.71 14.57 40.67
C LYS A 284 -18.45 13.92 41.24
N LYS A 285 -18.52 13.38 42.46
CA LYS A 285 -17.38 12.72 43.11
C LYS A 285 -16.89 11.49 42.33
N GLN A 286 -17.81 10.71 41.75
CA GLN A 286 -17.46 9.53 40.95
C GLN A 286 -16.85 9.92 39.60
N ARG A 287 -17.34 11.00 38.97
CA ARG A 287 -16.77 11.52 37.71
C ARG A 287 -15.36 12.11 37.85
N ALA A 288 -14.98 12.51 39.07
CA ALA A 288 -13.71 13.19 39.36
C ALA A 288 -12.64 12.24 39.92
N GLN A 289 -13.00 10.98 40.16
CA GLN A 289 -12.07 9.89 40.51
C GLN A 289 -11.49 9.30 39.23
#